data_AF-A0AAI9PIW6-F1
#
_entry.id   AF-A0AAI9PIW6-F1
#
_cell.length_a   1.000
_cell.length_b   1.000
_cell.length_c   1.000
_cell.angle_alpha   90.00
_cell.angle_beta   90.00
_cell.angle_gamma   90.00
#
_symmetry.space_group_name_H-M   'P 1'
#
loop_
_entity.id
_entity.type
_entity.pdbx_description
1 polymer ?
#
loop_
_entity_poly.entity_id
_entity_poly.type
_entity_poly.pdbx_seq_one_letter_code
_entity_poly.pdbx_strand_id
1 'polypeptide(L)'
;MDTQPLVNLQVPQPEQALFKAATAALSMAKVYTIDSPEVRDLAARELTKIKGLQKDVEAKRKSITQPIDAAKKAVMDLFRAPTDYLDQAEVLLKQAIQGYDREQERKRIAEQARLEELARQERARVEAEAAAAEAVAQAEAQEIQHQAAQAAAAGDVEAAARLNAEAESRVEQGAAEVATLQQTATLITAPVVSPLMRTKGVSTRKVWKAEVGDKLALIRYVAAHPEYVDLLDANMPAINKIALALKKNCPLDGVRVFEDDVIAARAA
;
A
#
# COMPACT_ATOMS: atom_id res chain seq x y z
N MET A 1 -2.96 11.74 -43.69
CA MET A 1 -2.15 12.42 -42.66
C MET A 1 -0.94 12.95 -43.38
N ASP A 2 -0.91 14.25 -43.68
CA ASP A 2 0.26 14.88 -44.31
C ASP A 2 1.42 14.87 -43.32
N THR A 3 2.40 14.00 -43.57
CA THR A 3 3.58 13.89 -42.71
C THR A 3 4.63 14.90 -43.18
N GLN A 4 4.62 16.10 -42.61
CA GLN A 4 5.75 17.02 -42.74
C GLN A 4 6.88 16.60 -41.78
N PRO A 5 8.16 16.69 -42.21
CA PRO A 5 9.29 16.40 -41.34
C PRO A 5 9.36 17.42 -40.19
N LEU A 6 9.34 16.92 -38.94
CA LEU A 6 9.35 17.76 -37.73
C LEU A 6 10.69 18.50 -37.52
N VAL A 7 11.81 17.93 -37.96
CA VAL A 7 13.13 18.58 -37.97
C VAL A 7 13.94 18.12 -39.17
N ASN A 8 14.57 19.06 -39.86
CA ASN A 8 15.64 18.76 -40.82
C ASN A 8 16.98 19.09 -40.16
N LEU A 9 17.75 18.05 -39.79
CA LEU A 9 19.00 18.19 -39.05
C LEU A 9 20.20 18.11 -39.99
N GLN A 10 20.95 19.20 -40.09
CA GLN A 10 22.32 19.21 -40.58
C GLN A 10 23.24 19.46 -39.39
N VAL A 11 24.07 18.47 -39.05
CA VAL A 11 25.11 18.62 -38.02
C VAL A 11 26.42 18.93 -38.73
N PRO A 12 26.79 20.22 -38.89
CA PRO A 12 28.11 20.54 -39.38
C PRO A 12 29.15 19.98 -38.41
N GLN A 13 30.27 19.44 -38.94
CA GLN A 13 31.41 19.11 -38.08
C GLN A 13 31.78 20.35 -37.26
N PRO A 14 32.16 20.19 -35.98
CA PRO A 14 32.52 21.33 -35.14
C PRO A 14 33.58 22.14 -35.89
N GLU A 15 33.29 23.41 -36.16
CA GLU A 15 34.18 24.30 -36.88
C GLU A 15 35.58 24.15 -36.28
N GLN A 16 36.55 23.70 -37.08
CA GLN A 16 37.93 23.49 -36.61
C GLN A 16 38.49 24.74 -35.91
N ALA A 17 37.98 25.93 -36.26
CA ALA A 17 38.31 27.20 -35.64
C ALA A 17 37.95 27.27 -34.14
N LEU A 18 36.78 26.80 -33.71
CA LEU A 18 36.37 26.83 -32.29
C LEU A 18 37.23 25.89 -31.45
N PHE A 19 37.47 24.68 -31.97
CA PHE A 19 38.30 23.70 -31.29
C PHE A 19 39.75 24.20 -31.13
N LYS A 20 40.29 24.82 -32.19
CA LYS A 20 41.60 25.48 -32.15
C LYS A 20 41.64 26.63 -31.13
N ALA A 21 40.63 27.50 -31.10
CA ALA A 21 40.55 28.61 -30.16
C ALA A 21 40.47 28.14 -28.70
N ALA A 22 39.63 27.14 -28.41
CA ALA A 22 39.51 26.56 -27.08
C ALA A 22 40.82 25.89 -26.61
N THR A 23 41.48 25.16 -27.51
CA THR A 23 42.77 24.50 -27.21
C THR A 23 43.87 25.55 -26.96
N ALA A 24 43.93 26.60 -27.77
CA ALA A 24 44.87 27.70 -27.58
C ALA A 24 44.66 28.43 -26.23
N ALA A 25 43.41 28.71 -25.89
CA ALA A 25 43.06 29.34 -24.61
C ALA A 25 43.45 28.47 -23.40
N LEU A 26 43.23 27.15 -23.48
CA LEU A 26 43.65 26.20 -22.45
C LEU A 26 45.19 26.14 -22.32
N SER A 27 45.90 26.04 -23.44
CA SER A 27 47.36 26.04 -23.45
C SER A 27 47.94 27.30 -22.83
N MET A 28 47.36 28.47 -23.14
CA MET A 28 47.76 29.74 -22.56
C MET A 28 47.49 29.77 -21.04
N ALA A 29 46.30 29.34 -20.61
CA ALA A 29 45.93 29.28 -19.19
C ALA A 29 46.84 28.37 -18.36
N LYS A 30 47.34 27.27 -18.93
CA LYS A 30 48.28 26.34 -18.26
C LYS A 30 49.64 26.95 -17.95
N VAL A 31 50.06 27.97 -18.70
CA VAL A 31 51.38 28.60 -18.58
C VAL A 31 51.34 29.83 -17.66
N TYR A 32 50.14 30.30 -17.28
CA TYR A 32 50.00 31.44 -16.37
C TYR A 32 50.60 31.13 -14.99
N THR A 33 51.51 31.98 -14.54
CA THR A 33 51.98 32.04 -13.15
C THR A 33 51.59 33.41 -12.60
N ILE A 34 50.67 33.46 -11.63
CA ILE A 34 50.18 34.72 -11.07
C ILE A 34 50.99 35.06 -9.82
N ASP A 35 52.08 35.79 -10.02
CA ASP A 35 53.04 36.18 -8.97
C ASP A 35 53.01 37.68 -8.63
N SER A 36 52.22 38.46 -9.36
CA SER A 36 52.12 39.91 -9.21
C SER A 36 50.70 40.43 -9.45
N PRO A 37 50.33 41.60 -8.87
CA PRO A 37 49.02 42.22 -9.10
C PRO A 37 48.72 42.50 -10.57
N GLU A 38 49.72 42.87 -11.36
CA GLU A 38 49.59 43.18 -12.78
C GLU A 38 49.27 41.90 -13.59
N VAL A 39 49.94 40.79 -13.26
CA VAL A 39 49.67 39.48 -13.89
C VAL A 39 48.30 38.94 -13.47
N ARG A 40 47.86 39.20 -12.23
CA ARG A 40 46.49 38.89 -11.77
C ARG A 40 45.44 39.61 -12.62
N ASP A 41 45.63 40.90 -12.90
CA ASP A 41 44.70 41.69 -13.71
C ASP A 41 44.70 41.29 -15.19
N LEU A 42 45.85 40.83 -15.70
CA LEU A 42 45.94 40.25 -17.04
C LEU A 42 45.20 38.89 -17.09
N ALA A 43 45.41 38.03 -16.10
CA ALA A 43 44.72 36.75 -15.98
C ALA A 43 43.19 36.92 -15.87
N ALA A 44 42.73 37.94 -15.14
CA ALA A 44 41.30 38.27 -15.04
C ALA A 44 40.68 38.69 -16.40
N ARG A 45 41.44 39.44 -17.21
CA ARG A 45 41.03 39.80 -18.59
C ARG A 45 40.99 38.59 -19.51
N GLU A 46 42.00 37.72 -19.45
CA GLU A 46 42.00 36.47 -20.21
C GLU A 46 40.87 35.52 -19.78
N LEU A 47 40.58 35.43 -18.48
CA LEU A 47 39.43 34.67 -17.98
C LEU A 47 38.10 35.18 -18.57
N THR A 48 37.96 36.49 -18.74
CA THR A 48 36.79 37.10 -19.39
C THR A 48 36.68 36.67 -20.86
N LYS A 49 37.79 36.61 -21.60
CA LYS A 49 37.81 36.12 -22.99
C LYS A 49 37.47 34.62 -23.07
N ILE A 50 38.00 33.80 -22.16
CA ILE A 50 37.66 32.38 -22.05
C ILE A 50 36.16 32.20 -21.80
N LYS A 51 35.57 33.03 -20.93
CA LYS A 51 34.11 33.04 -20.71
C LYS A 51 33.33 33.38 -21.99
N GLY A 52 33.87 34.25 -22.85
CA GLY A 52 33.31 34.51 -24.19
C GLY A 52 33.32 33.28 -25.08
N LEU A 53 34.46 32.62 -25.23
CA LEU A 53 34.57 31.37 -26.01
C LEU A 53 33.66 30.26 -25.47
N GLN A 54 33.53 30.13 -24.14
CA GLN A 54 32.58 29.22 -23.51
C GLN A 54 31.13 29.53 -23.90
N LYS A 55 30.74 30.81 -23.92
CA LYS A 55 29.40 31.24 -24.39
C LYS A 55 29.19 30.88 -25.87
N ASP A 56 30.18 31.06 -26.74
CA ASP A 56 30.05 30.75 -28.17
C ASP A 56 29.87 29.25 -28.43
N VAL A 57 30.64 28.41 -27.74
CA VAL A 57 30.49 26.95 -27.81
C VAL A 57 29.10 26.54 -27.32
N GLU A 58 28.64 27.11 -26.21
CA GLU A 58 27.31 26.83 -25.66
C GLU A 58 26.19 27.33 -26.59
N ALA A 59 26.35 28.48 -27.23
CA ALA A 59 25.40 29.01 -28.21
C ALA A 59 25.25 28.08 -29.42
N LYS A 60 26.37 27.57 -29.96
CA LYS A 60 26.36 26.61 -31.08
C LYS A 60 25.82 25.25 -30.69
N ARG A 61 26.11 24.78 -29.47
CA ARG A 61 25.47 23.58 -28.92
C ARG A 61 23.95 23.78 -28.89
N LYS A 62 23.48 24.90 -28.33
CA LYS A 62 22.05 25.24 -28.24
C LYS A 62 21.39 25.39 -29.61
N SER A 63 22.03 25.99 -30.61
CA SER A 63 21.43 26.12 -31.94
C SER A 63 21.13 24.75 -32.59
N ILE A 64 21.91 23.72 -32.25
CA ILE A 64 21.70 22.35 -32.71
C ILE A 64 20.67 21.63 -31.83
N THR A 65 20.79 21.74 -30.50
CA THR A 65 19.91 20.97 -29.60
C THR A 65 18.52 21.57 -29.49
N GLN A 66 18.34 22.89 -29.57
CA GLN A 66 17.03 23.54 -29.37
C GLN A 66 15.95 23.05 -30.35
N PRO A 67 16.20 22.93 -31.67
CA PRO A 67 15.21 22.34 -32.59
C PRO A 67 14.88 20.89 -32.25
N ILE A 68 15.87 20.11 -31.81
CA ILE A 68 15.68 18.72 -31.37
C ILE A 68 14.83 18.65 -30.11
N ASP A 69 15.15 19.48 -29.12
CA ASP A 69 14.44 19.58 -27.85
C ASP A 69 12.99 20.03 -28.08
N ALA A 70 12.78 21.00 -28.97
CA ALA A 70 11.46 21.49 -29.37
C ALA A 70 10.64 20.40 -30.08
N ALA A 71 11.24 19.66 -31.02
CA ALA A 71 10.56 18.58 -31.72
C ALA A 71 10.26 17.39 -30.81
N LYS A 72 11.23 16.99 -29.97
CA LYS A 72 11.00 15.97 -28.93
C LYS A 72 9.85 16.40 -28.04
N LYS A 73 9.83 17.66 -27.60
CA LYS A 73 8.72 18.20 -26.79
C LYS A 73 7.39 18.13 -27.55
N ALA A 74 7.33 18.56 -28.81
CA ALA A 74 6.12 18.50 -29.62
C ALA A 74 5.59 17.06 -29.78
N VAL A 75 6.49 16.09 -30.01
CA VAL A 75 6.13 14.67 -30.06
C VAL A 75 5.59 14.20 -28.72
N MET A 76 6.28 14.49 -27.61
CA MET A 76 5.80 14.09 -26.29
C MET A 76 4.45 14.73 -25.96
N ASP A 77 4.27 16.00 -26.26
CA ASP A 77 3.03 16.75 -26.00
C ASP A 77 1.84 16.17 -26.78
N LEU A 78 2.05 15.60 -27.98
CA LEU A 78 1.01 14.89 -28.75
C LEU A 78 0.47 13.67 -27.99
N PHE A 79 1.31 12.98 -27.23
CA PHE A 79 0.94 11.77 -26.50
C PHE A 79 0.59 12.01 -25.03
N ARG A 80 0.95 13.18 -24.46
CA ARG A 80 0.64 13.51 -23.06
C ARG A 80 -0.86 13.39 -22.75
N ALA A 81 -1.71 14.11 -23.48
CA ALA A 81 -3.13 14.12 -23.15
C ALA A 81 -3.79 12.73 -23.33
N PRO A 82 -3.55 11.97 -24.42
CA PRO A 82 -4.03 10.59 -24.51
C PRO A 82 -3.52 9.69 -23.39
N THR A 83 -2.24 9.78 -23.01
CA THR A 83 -1.69 9.03 -21.87
C THR A 83 -2.40 9.42 -20.57
N ASP A 84 -2.56 10.72 -20.29
CA ASP A 84 -3.25 11.21 -19.09
C ASP A 84 -4.72 10.74 -19.04
N TYR A 85 -5.41 10.69 -20.19
CA TYR A 85 -6.79 10.18 -20.27
C TYR A 85 -6.86 8.68 -20.00
N LEU A 86 -5.92 7.90 -20.54
CA LEU A 86 -5.86 6.46 -20.31
C LEU A 86 -5.52 6.15 -18.85
N ASP A 87 -4.58 6.89 -18.26
CA ASP A 87 -4.22 6.76 -16.84
C ASP A 87 -5.42 7.09 -15.93
N GLN A 88 -6.15 8.17 -16.24
CA GLN A 88 -7.37 8.52 -15.51
C GLN A 88 -8.47 7.46 -15.68
N ALA A 89 -8.70 6.97 -16.89
CA ALA A 89 -9.69 5.92 -17.16
C ALA A 89 -9.35 4.63 -16.41
N GLU A 90 -8.08 4.23 -16.38
CA GLU A 90 -7.60 3.08 -15.63
C GLU A 90 -7.87 3.24 -14.13
N VAL A 91 -7.53 4.40 -13.55
CA VAL A 91 -7.78 4.70 -12.13
C VAL A 91 -9.27 4.64 -11.81
N LEU A 92 -10.11 5.28 -12.62
CA LEU A 92 -11.56 5.32 -12.43
C LEU A 92 -12.18 3.92 -12.49
N LEU A 93 -11.83 3.12 -13.50
CA LEU A 93 -12.33 1.75 -13.62
C LEU A 93 -11.86 0.86 -12.47
N LYS A 94 -10.59 0.96 -12.05
CA LYS A 94 -10.08 0.22 -10.89
C LYS A 94 -10.83 0.58 -9.62
N GLN A 95 -11.12 1.86 -9.39
CA GLN A 95 -11.87 2.31 -8.22
C GLN A 95 -13.32 1.80 -8.27
N ALA A 96 -13.99 1.88 -9.42
CA ALA A 96 -15.36 1.39 -9.60
C ALA A 96 -15.46 -0.12 -9.35
N ILE A 97 -14.55 -0.91 -9.94
CA ILE A 97 -14.48 -2.36 -9.75
C ILE A 97 -14.23 -2.70 -8.28
N GLN A 98 -13.26 -2.03 -7.63
CA GLN A 98 -12.99 -2.25 -6.21
C GLN A 98 -14.19 -1.89 -5.32
N GLY A 99 -14.90 -0.81 -5.63
CA GLY A 99 -16.12 -0.42 -4.93
C GLY A 99 -17.19 -1.50 -5.02
N TYR A 100 -17.48 -1.94 -6.25
CA TYR A 100 -18.45 -3.01 -6.50
C TYR A 100 -18.07 -4.32 -5.79
N ASP A 101 -16.84 -4.79 -5.93
CA ASP A 101 -16.37 -6.04 -5.31
C ASP A 101 -16.51 -6.00 -3.78
N ARG A 102 -16.18 -4.86 -3.14
CA ARG A 102 -16.36 -4.68 -1.69
C ARG A 102 -17.82 -4.70 -1.29
N GLU A 103 -18.68 -4.05 -2.06
CA GLU A 103 -20.13 -4.06 -1.78
C GLU A 103 -20.73 -5.46 -1.94
N GLN A 104 -20.33 -6.18 -2.96
CA GLN A 104 -20.77 -7.55 -3.17
C GLN A 104 -20.30 -8.49 -2.06
N GLU A 105 -19.04 -8.37 -1.65
CA GLU A 105 -18.50 -9.12 -0.53
C GLU A 105 -19.25 -8.79 0.77
N ARG A 106 -19.55 -7.51 1.01
CA ARG A 106 -20.37 -7.08 2.14
C ARG A 106 -21.76 -7.71 2.11
N LYS A 107 -22.42 -7.73 0.95
CA LYS A 107 -23.74 -8.37 0.79
C LYS A 107 -23.67 -9.87 1.01
N ARG A 108 -22.63 -10.53 0.50
CA ARG A 108 -22.40 -11.97 0.68
C ARG A 108 -22.22 -12.31 2.16
N ILE A 109 -21.38 -11.57 2.88
CA ILE A 109 -21.16 -11.77 4.32
C ILE A 109 -22.45 -11.54 5.10
N ALA A 110 -23.20 -10.47 4.80
CA ALA A 110 -24.45 -10.18 5.47
C ALA A 110 -25.51 -11.27 5.24
N GLU A 111 -25.63 -11.77 4.01
CA GLU A 111 -26.57 -12.85 3.68
C GLU A 111 -26.13 -14.19 4.31
N GLN A 112 -24.83 -14.49 4.28
CA GLN A 112 -24.27 -15.65 4.97
C GLN A 112 -24.57 -15.61 6.48
N ALA A 113 -24.35 -14.47 7.13
CA ALA A 113 -24.66 -14.29 8.55
C ALA A 113 -26.15 -14.44 8.84
N ARG A 114 -27.02 -13.96 7.95
CA ARG A 114 -28.48 -14.14 8.07
C ARG A 114 -28.88 -15.61 7.97
N LEU A 115 -28.34 -16.34 7.01
CA LEU A 115 -28.61 -17.77 6.82
C LEU A 115 -28.07 -18.60 7.99
N GLU A 116 -26.89 -18.25 8.51
CA GLU A 116 -26.31 -18.88 9.71
C GLU A 116 -27.14 -18.63 10.97
N GLU A 117 -27.68 -17.42 11.13
CA GLU A 117 -28.57 -17.09 12.23
C GLU A 117 -29.89 -17.86 12.14
N LEU A 118 -30.49 -17.95 10.94
CA LEU A 118 -31.70 -18.76 10.72
C LEU A 118 -31.45 -20.24 11.03
N ALA A 119 -30.32 -20.80 10.56
CA ALA A 119 -29.94 -22.18 10.87
C ALA A 119 -29.66 -22.38 12.37
N ARG A 120 -29.13 -21.37 13.07
CA ARG A 120 -28.93 -21.41 14.52
C ARG A 120 -30.26 -21.43 15.26
N GLN A 121 -31.21 -20.58 14.88
CA GLN A 121 -32.54 -20.53 15.48
C GLN A 121 -33.30 -21.84 15.27
N GLU A 122 -33.22 -22.40 14.06
CA GLU A 122 -33.85 -23.69 13.76
C GLU A 122 -33.23 -24.83 14.58
N ARG A 123 -31.89 -24.88 14.70
CA ARG A 123 -31.21 -25.85 15.57
C ARG A 123 -31.63 -25.70 17.03
N ALA A 124 -31.65 -24.47 17.54
CA ALA A 124 -32.07 -24.20 18.91
C ALA A 124 -33.52 -24.64 19.16
N ARG A 125 -34.42 -24.51 18.16
CA ARG A 125 -35.79 -25.00 18.27
C ARG A 125 -35.82 -26.52 18.40
N VAL A 126 -35.09 -27.24 17.55
CA VAL A 126 -35.03 -28.71 17.56
C VAL A 126 -34.34 -29.23 18.82
N GLU A 127 -33.30 -28.56 19.30
CA GLU A 127 -32.63 -28.89 20.57
C GLU A 127 -33.54 -28.67 21.78
N ALA A 128 -34.32 -27.58 21.80
CA ALA A 128 -35.31 -27.34 22.84
C ALA A 128 -36.45 -28.38 22.81
N GLU A 129 -36.88 -28.79 21.62
CA GLU A 129 -37.85 -29.88 21.42
C GLU A 129 -37.30 -31.22 21.94
N ALA A 130 -36.04 -31.53 21.63
CA ALA A 130 -35.36 -32.71 22.16
C ALA A 130 -35.27 -32.68 23.70
N ALA A 131 -34.87 -31.54 24.29
CA ALA A 131 -34.79 -31.39 25.74
C ALA A 131 -36.17 -31.49 26.41
N ALA A 132 -37.23 -30.98 25.78
CA ALA A 132 -38.59 -31.11 26.27
C ALA A 132 -39.08 -32.57 26.22
N ALA A 133 -38.83 -33.28 25.11
CA ALA A 133 -39.16 -34.70 24.97
C ALA A 133 -38.43 -35.56 26.01
N GLU A 134 -37.14 -35.27 26.25
CA GLU A 134 -36.35 -35.94 27.30
C GLU A 134 -36.95 -35.70 28.69
N ALA A 135 -37.31 -34.45 29.01
CA ALA A 135 -37.89 -34.09 30.30
C ALA A 135 -39.25 -34.77 30.53
N VAL A 136 -40.10 -34.85 29.50
CA VAL A 136 -41.39 -35.56 29.58
C VAL A 136 -41.17 -37.06 29.80
N ALA A 137 -40.30 -37.70 29.01
CA ALA A 137 -40.00 -39.12 29.16
C ALA A 137 -39.42 -39.46 30.54
N GLN A 138 -38.55 -38.61 31.08
CA GLN A 138 -38.01 -38.77 32.44
C GLN A 138 -39.06 -38.58 33.52
N ALA A 139 -39.96 -37.59 33.39
CA ALA A 139 -41.03 -37.36 34.35
C ALA A 139 -42.02 -38.53 34.38
N GLU A 140 -42.43 -39.04 33.22
CA GLU A 140 -43.29 -40.23 33.12
C GLU A 140 -42.61 -41.46 33.73
N ALA A 141 -41.34 -41.68 33.43
CA ALA A 141 -40.58 -42.80 34.01
C ALA A 141 -40.43 -42.70 35.53
N GLN A 142 -40.24 -41.49 36.08
CA GLN A 142 -40.16 -41.26 37.54
C GLN A 142 -41.48 -41.56 38.24
N GLU A 143 -42.62 -41.17 37.65
CA GLU A 143 -43.95 -41.46 38.19
C GLU A 143 -44.20 -42.97 38.21
N ILE A 144 -43.87 -43.67 37.13
CA ILE A 144 -44.01 -45.13 37.04
C ILE A 144 -43.06 -45.82 38.04
N GLN A 145 -41.83 -45.33 38.21
CA GLN A 145 -40.90 -45.82 39.24
C GLN A 145 -41.43 -45.61 40.66
N HIS A 146 -42.09 -44.48 40.93
CA HIS A 146 -42.70 -44.24 42.24
C HIS A 146 -43.81 -45.25 42.53
N GLN A 147 -44.66 -45.54 41.54
CA GLN A 147 -45.69 -46.57 41.64
C GLN A 147 -45.09 -47.97 41.81
N ALA A 148 -44.01 -48.28 41.09
CA ALA A 148 -43.28 -49.55 41.24
C ALA A 148 -42.72 -49.72 42.65
N ALA A 149 -42.16 -48.65 43.24
CA ALA A 149 -41.65 -48.66 44.61
C ALA A 149 -42.76 -48.86 45.66
N GLN A 150 -43.93 -48.26 45.46
CA GLN A 150 -45.10 -48.49 46.32
C GLN A 150 -45.60 -49.94 46.24
N ALA A 151 -45.70 -50.51 45.03
CA ALA A 151 -46.10 -51.91 44.84
C ALA A 151 -45.10 -52.90 45.47
N ALA A 152 -43.80 -52.62 45.34
CA ALA A 152 -42.75 -53.40 45.99
C ALA A 152 -42.85 -53.34 47.53
N ALA A 153 -43.13 -52.15 48.09
CA ALA A 153 -43.32 -51.98 49.53
C ALA A 153 -44.58 -52.71 50.06
N ALA A 154 -45.61 -52.86 49.21
CA ALA A 154 -46.82 -53.62 49.50
C ALA A 154 -46.65 -55.15 49.36
N GLY A 155 -45.49 -55.62 48.88
CA GLY A 155 -45.18 -57.05 48.70
C GLY A 155 -45.65 -57.66 47.37
N ASP A 156 -46.18 -56.84 46.44
CA ASP A 156 -46.57 -57.29 45.10
C ASP A 156 -45.36 -57.21 44.13
N VAL A 157 -44.56 -58.27 44.18
CA VAL A 157 -43.31 -58.38 43.41
C VAL A 157 -43.57 -58.40 41.90
N GLU A 158 -44.69 -58.98 41.46
CA GLU A 158 -45.00 -59.15 40.04
C GLU A 158 -45.53 -57.84 39.42
N ALA A 159 -46.33 -57.06 40.16
CA ALA A 159 -46.72 -55.71 39.76
C ALA A 159 -45.53 -54.75 39.72
N ALA A 160 -44.64 -54.79 40.73
CA ALA A 160 -43.44 -53.96 40.77
C ALA A 160 -42.49 -54.25 39.59
N ALA A 161 -42.30 -55.52 39.22
CA ALA A 161 -41.48 -55.90 38.08
C ALA A 161 -42.04 -55.41 36.73
N ARG A 162 -43.37 -55.46 36.55
CA ARG A 162 -44.02 -54.93 35.33
C ARG A 162 -43.88 -53.41 35.21
N LEU A 163 -44.11 -52.68 36.30
CA LEU A 163 -43.98 -51.22 36.31
C LEU A 163 -42.54 -50.77 36.07
N ASN A 164 -41.54 -51.48 36.62
CA ASN A 164 -40.13 -51.19 36.33
C ASN A 164 -39.78 -51.41 34.84
N ALA A 165 -40.25 -52.50 34.23
CA ALA A 165 -40.05 -52.75 32.81
C ALA A 165 -40.74 -51.70 31.92
N GLU A 166 -41.91 -51.20 32.35
CA GLU A 166 -42.60 -50.11 31.66
C GLU A 166 -41.85 -48.78 31.76
N ALA A 167 -41.31 -48.46 32.94
CA ALA A 167 -40.46 -47.27 33.13
C ALA A 167 -39.19 -47.32 32.26
N GLU A 168 -38.51 -48.47 32.19
CA GLU A 168 -37.36 -48.66 31.30
C GLU A 168 -37.74 -48.49 29.84
N SER A 169 -38.87 -49.06 29.40
CA SER A 169 -39.35 -48.92 28.01
C SER A 169 -39.67 -47.46 27.66
N ARG A 170 -40.23 -46.68 28.60
CA ARG A 170 -40.49 -45.24 28.40
C ARG A 170 -39.20 -44.43 28.26
N VAL A 171 -38.19 -44.71 29.09
CA VAL A 171 -36.87 -44.08 28.97
C VAL A 171 -36.22 -44.41 27.64
N GLU A 172 -36.30 -45.66 27.19
CA GLU A 172 -35.68 -46.10 25.94
C GLU A 172 -36.38 -45.50 24.70
N GLN A 173 -37.72 -45.42 24.71
CA GLN A 173 -38.49 -44.74 23.65
C GLN A 173 -38.18 -43.24 23.60
N GLY A 174 -38.14 -42.57 24.75
CA GLY A 174 -37.78 -41.15 24.84
C GLY A 174 -36.34 -40.91 24.37
N ALA A 175 -35.40 -41.76 24.76
CA ALA A 175 -34.01 -41.67 24.30
C ALA A 175 -33.87 -41.84 22.78
N ALA A 176 -34.64 -42.75 22.17
CA ALA A 176 -34.65 -42.94 20.73
C ALA A 176 -35.22 -41.72 19.97
N GLU A 177 -36.27 -41.10 20.50
CA GLU A 177 -36.84 -39.86 19.95
C GLU A 177 -35.86 -38.69 20.06
N VAL A 178 -35.27 -38.49 21.25
CA VAL A 178 -34.23 -37.48 21.50
C VAL A 178 -33.03 -37.68 20.58
N ALA A 179 -32.55 -38.91 20.41
CA ALA A 179 -31.45 -39.21 19.50
C ALA A 179 -31.77 -38.83 18.05
N THR A 180 -33.02 -39.07 17.62
CA THR A 180 -33.50 -38.70 16.28
C THR A 180 -33.55 -37.18 16.10
N LEU A 181 -34.05 -36.45 17.09
CA LEU A 181 -34.11 -34.98 17.07
C LEU A 181 -32.71 -34.35 17.14
N GLN A 182 -31.81 -34.88 17.98
CA GLN A 182 -30.41 -34.44 18.05
C GLN A 182 -29.68 -34.68 16.73
N GLN A 183 -29.87 -35.85 16.12
CA GLN A 183 -29.32 -36.13 14.79
C GLN A 183 -29.86 -35.14 13.77
N THR A 184 -31.16 -34.83 13.81
CA THR A 184 -31.77 -33.82 12.93
C THR A 184 -31.14 -32.45 13.14
N ALA A 185 -30.93 -32.01 14.39
CA ALA A 185 -30.27 -30.74 14.72
C ALA A 185 -28.85 -30.64 14.15
N THR A 186 -28.07 -31.73 14.18
CA THR A 186 -26.70 -31.72 13.61
C THR A 186 -26.66 -31.55 12.09
N LEU A 187 -27.73 -31.95 11.39
CA LEU A 187 -27.83 -31.85 9.93
C LEU A 187 -28.28 -30.45 9.46
N ILE A 188 -28.84 -29.63 10.35
CA ILE A 188 -29.29 -28.28 10.03
C ILE A 188 -28.08 -27.36 9.94
N THR A 189 -27.65 -27.11 8.70
CA THR A 189 -26.53 -26.22 8.37
C THR A 189 -26.98 -25.15 7.38
N ALA A 190 -26.38 -23.97 7.48
CA ALA A 190 -26.70 -22.88 6.57
C ALA A 190 -26.09 -23.15 5.18
N PRO A 191 -26.86 -22.94 4.09
CA PRO A 191 -26.30 -23.01 2.75
C PRO A 191 -25.27 -21.91 2.54
N VAL A 192 -24.12 -22.25 1.95
CA VAL A 192 -23.00 -21.31 1.75
C VAL A 192 -23.27 -20.41 0.55
N VAL A 193 -23.20 -19.09 0.73
CA VAL A 193 -23.32 -18.13 -0.37
C VAL A 193 -22.02 -18.08 -1.17
N SER A 194 -22.10 -18.47 -2.44
CA SER A 194 -20.94 -18.52 -3.34
C SER A 194 -20.30 -17.15 -3.60
N PRO A 195 -18.95 -17.05 -3.67
CA PRO A 195 -18.27 -15.83 -4.08
C PRO A 195 -18.51 -15.52 -5.56
N LEU A 196 -18.39 -14.24 -5.94
CA LEU A 196 -18.37 -13.86 -7.36
C LEU A 196 -17.19 -14.48 -8.10
N MET A 197 -17.48 -14.97 -9.31
CA MET A 197 -16.46 -15.44 -10.24
C MET A 197 -15.66 -14.23 -10.75
N ARG A 198 -14.35 -14.29 -10.58
CA ARG A 198 -13.44 -13.24 -11.07
C ARG A 198 -13.25 -13.38 -12.58
N THR A 199 -13.30 -12.27 -13.31
CA THR A 199 -13.01 -12.23 -14.74
C THR A 199 -11.55 -12.57 -15.01
N LYS A 200 -11.28 -13.41 -16.02
CA LYS A 200 -9.91 -13.78 -16.43
C LYS A 200 -9.13 -12.51 -16.80
N GLY A 201 -7.89 -12.40 -16.30
CA GLY A 201 -6.99 -11.26 -16.55
C GLY A 201 -7.01 -10.17 -15.48
N VAL A 202 -7.98 -10.16 -14.56
CA VAL A 202 -8.02 -9.21 -13.44
C VAL A 202 -7.69 -9.95 -12.15
N SER A 203 -6.52 -9.63 -11.56
CA SER A 203 -6.08 -10.18 -10.27
C SER A 203 -5.95 -9.07 -9.24
N THR A 204 -6.43 -9.33 -8.02
CA THR A 204 -6.27 -8.43 -6.89
C THR A 204 -5.13 -8.89 -6.00
N ARG A 205 -4.21 -7.97 -5.67
CA ARG A 205 -3.15 -8.19 -4.67
C ARG A 205 -3.37 -7.30 -3.45
N LYS A 206 -3.09 -7.82 -2.26
CA LYS A 206 -3.05 -7.00 -1.04
C LYS A 206 -1.69 -6.29 -0.97
N VAL A 207 -1.71 -4.97 -0.73
CA VAL A 207 -0.51 -4.16 -0.54
C VAL A 207 -0.60 -3.53 0.85
N TRP A 208 0.43 -3.74 1.65
CA TRP A 208 0.56 -3.09 2.95
C TRP A 208 1.07 -1.66 2.73
N LYS A 209 0.35 -0.69 3.32
CA LYS A 209 0.73 0.74 3.31
C LYS A 209 0.82 1.21 4.76
N ALA A 210 1.76 2.10 5.03
CA ALA A 210 1.92 2.75 6.32
C ALA A 210 1.84 4.27 6.13
N GLU A 211 1.26 4.96 7.10
CA GLU A 211 1.21 6.41 7.18
C GLU A 211 1.84 6.87 8.50
N VAL A 212 2.51 8.02 8.49
CA VAL A 212 3.10 8.59 9.70
C VAL A 212 2.04 9.44 10.40
N GLY A 213 1.46 8.91 11.48
CA GLY A 213 0.51 9.65 12.31
C GLY A 213 1.17 10.76 13.14
N ASP A 214 2.28 10.45 13.81
CA ASP A 214 3.05 11.40 14.62
C ASP A 214 4.54 11.38 14.23
N LYS A 215 4.99 12.49 13.64
CA LYS A 215 6.38 12.65 13.20
C LYS A 215 7.37 12.75 14.37
N LEU A 216 6.98 13.35 15.49
CA LEU A 216 7.86 13.47 16.66
C LEU A 216 8.07 12.12 17.33
N ALA A 217 7.01 11.31 17.42
CA ALA A 217 7.11 9.94 17.93
C ALA A 217 8.06 9.10 17.06
N LEU A 218 7.96 9.20 15.73
CA LEU A 218 8.87 8.52 14.80
C LEU A 218 10.33 8.96 15.00
N ILE A 219 10.58 10.26 15.12
CA ILE A 219 11.94 10.78 15.36
C ILE A 219 12.52 10.23 16.66
N ARG A 220 11.73 10.20 17.74
CA ARG A 220 12.16 9.65 19.03
C ARG A 220 12.46 8.15 18.94
N TYR A 221 11.65 7.41 18.21
CA TYR A 221 11.87 5.98 17.99
C TYR A 221 13.17 5.71 17.22
N VAL A 222 13.39 6.40 16.09
CA VAL A 222 14.62 6.28 15.31
C VAL A 222 15.85 6.74 16.10
N ALA A 223 15.72 7.77 16.94
CA ALA A 223 16.81 8.20 17.82
C ALA A 223 17.20 7.12 18.85
N ALA A 224 16.25 6.30 19.31
CA ALA A 224 16.52 5.16 20.19
C ALA A 224 17.00 3.90 19.44
N HIS A 225 16.73 3.81 18.13
CA HIS A 225 17.00 2.64 17.27
C HIS A 225 17.75 3.08 16.01
N PRO A 226 19.09 3.23 16.10
CA PRO A 226 19.92 3.78 15.03
C PRO A 226 19.86 3.01 13.69
N GLU A 227 19.41 1.76 13.69
CA GLU A 227 19.23 0.94 12.49
C GLU A 227 18.20 1.53 11.50
N TYR A 228 17.33 2.44 11.96
CA TYR A 228 16.30 3.07 11.15
C TYR A 228 16.62 4.52 10.74
N VAL A 229 17.87 4.96 10.90
CA VAL A 229 18.28 6.34 10.57
C VAL A 229 17.97 6.71 9.12
N ASP A 230 18.07 5.76 8.18
CA ASP A 230 17.77 5.96 6.76
C ASP A 230 16.28 6.25 6.48
N LEU A 231 15.38 6.09 7.47
CA LEU A 231 13.99 6.54 7.35
C LEU A 231 13.84 8.06 7.49
N LEU A 232 14.89 8.76 7.95
CA LEU A 232 14.88 10.21 8.20
C LEU A 232 15.94 10.92 7.36
N ASP A 233 15.49 11.77 6.44
CA ASP A 233 16.36 12.65 5.67
C ASP A 233 16.51 14.04 6.30
N ALA A 234 17.72 14.59 6.23
CA ALA A 234 18.00 15.97 6.61
C ALA A 234 17.58 16.97 5.51
N ASN A 235 16.87 18.03 5.89
CA ASN A 235 16.50 19.09 4.95
C ASN A 235 17.68 20.06 4.72
N MET A 236 18.60 19.66 3.85
CA MET A 236 19.80 20.44 3.50
C MET A 236 19.51 21.88 3.05
N PRO A 237 18.47 22.17 2.24
CA PRO A 237 18.11 23.55 1.90
C PRO A 237 17.82 24.44 3.11
N ALA A 238 17.10 23.93 4.11
CA ALA A 238 16.81 24.68 5.34
C ALA A 238 18.08 24.87 6.18
N ILE A 239 18.89 23.82 6.31
CA ILE A 239 20.16 23.85 7.05
C ILE A 239 21.13 24.86 6.42
N ASN A 240 21.28 24.88 5.10
CA ASN A 240 22.17 25.81 4.39
C ASN A 240 21.75 27.27 4.57
N LYS A 241 20.45 27.57 4.69
CA LYS A 241 19.96 28.93 4.99
C LYS A 241 20.35 29.37 6.40
N ILE A 242 20.26 28.47 7.39
CA ILE A 242 20.67 28.73 8.77
C ILE A 242 22.19 28.93 8.83
N ALA A 243 22.95 28.07 8.15
CA ALA A 243 24.41 28.17 8.03
C ALA A 243 24.84 29.48 7.37
N LEU A 244 24.15 29.95 6.33
CA LEU A 244 24.41 31.24 5.68
C LEU A 244 24.16 32.43 6.63
N ALA A 245 23.08 32.37 7.41
CA ALA A 245 22.68 33.45 8.31
C ALA A 245 23.57 33.55 9.55
N LEU A 246 23.93 32.41 10.15
CA LEU A 246 24.64 32.34 11.43
C LEU A 246 26.13 32.05 11.29
N LYS A 247 26.59 31.61 10.11
CA LYS A 247 27.99 31.29 9.78
C LYS A 247 28.63 30.40 10.86
N LYS A 248 29.73 30.87 11.48
CA LYS A 248 30.46 30.17 12.55
C LYS A 248 29.64 29.96 13.83
N ASN A 249 28.51 30.65 13.99
CA ASN A 249 27.64 30.54 15.16
C ASN A 249 26.39 29.66 14.90
N CYS A 250 26.44 28.72 13.95
CA CYS A 250 25.33 27.79 13.70
C CYS A 250 25.10 26.86 14.92
N PRO A 251 23.90 26.85 15.52
CA PRO A 251 23.63 26.08 16.75
C PRO A 251 23.20 24.63 16.48
N LEU A 252 23.28 24.15 15.23
CA LEU A 252 22.83 22.82 14.85
C LEU A 252 23.94 21.78 15.12
N ASP A 253 23.77 20.98 16.17
CA ASP A 253 24.68 19.89 16.49
C ASP A 253 24.75 18.87 15.34
N GLY A 254 25.98 18.45 15.00
CA GLY A 254 26.25 17.52 13.91
C GLY A 254 26.40 18.16 12.52
N VAL A 255 26.20 19.48 12.38
CA VAL A 255 26.38 20.21 11.09
C VAL A 255 27.66 21.04 11.11
N ARG A 256 28.57 20.79 10.15
CA ARG A 256 29.81 21.58 9.97
C ARG A 256 29.63 22.68 8.92
N VAL A 257 29.76 23.95 9.34
CA VAL A 257 29.73 25.13 8.45
C VAL A 257 31.16 25.53 8.05
N PHE A 258 31.39 25.80 6.77
CA PHE A 258 32.68 26.25 6.23
C PHE A 258 32.51 27.37 5.19
N GLU A 259 33.55 28.19 5.02
CA GLU A 259 33.63 29.26 4.00
C GLU A 259 34.40 28.73 2.79
N ASP A 260 33.93 29.04 1.58
CA ASP A 260 34.57 28.63 0.31
C ASP A 260 34.63 29.85 -0.62
N ASP A 261 35.83 30.18 -1.10
CA ASP A 261 36.10 31.36 -1.93
C ASP A 261 35.85 31.04 -3.41
N VAL A 262 34.74 31.55 -3.96
CA VAL A 262 34.36 31.32 -5.36
C VAL A 262 34.60 32.56 -6.20
N ILE A 263 35.54 32.49 -7.16
CA ILE A 263 35.77 33.55 -8.15
C ILE A 263 34.64 33.51 -9.20
N ALA A 264 33.81 34.54 -9.23
CA ALA A 264 32.79 34.71 -10.26
C ALA A 264 33.30 35.63 -11.39
N ALA A 265 33.28 35.15 -12.63
CA ALA A 265 33.59 35.95 -13.82
C ALA A 265 32.42 35.93 -14.80
N ARG A 266 32.00 37.11 -15.27
CA ARG A 266 30.99 37.29 -16.31
C ARG A 266 31.68 37.83 -17.56
N ALA A 267 31.40 37.24 -18.71
CA ALA A 267 31.78 37.87 -19.97
C ALA A 267 30.93 39.14 -20.16
N ALA A 268 31.61 40.23 -20.51
CA ALA A 268 31.00 41.52 -20.87
C ALA A 268 29.98 41.39 -22.01
#